data_AF-A0A7K2QAQ6-F1
#
_entry.id   AF-A0A7K2QAQ6-F1
#
_cell.length_a   1.000
_cell.length_b   1.000
_cell.length_c   1.000
_cell.angle_alpha   90.00
_cell.angle_beta   90.00
_cell.angle_gamma   90.00
#
_symmetry.space_group_name_H-M   'P 1'
#
loop_
_entity.id
_entity.type
_entity.pdbx_description
1 polymer ?
#
loop_
_entity_poly.entity_id
_entity_poly.type
_entity_poly.pdbx_seq_one_letter_code
_entity_poly.pdbx_strand_id
1 'polypeptide(L)'
;LRRLRGMWVSARPAADRNTRAGARENIQRHYDLSNDLFAVFLDPTLTYSSAVFTAFPARPGALPEAQHRKIDRLLDLARVGDGTRLLEIGTGWGE
;
A
#
# COMPACT_ATOMS: atom_id res chain seq x y z
N LEU A 1 15.24 -29.25 -7.89
CA LEU A 1 13.97 -28.67 -7.39
C LEU A 1 13.51 -27.41 -8.13
N ARG A 2 14.38 -26.46 -8.48
CA ARG A 2 14.02 -25.22 -9.22
C ARG A 2 13.49 -25.43 -10.66
N ARG A 3 13.84 -26.56 -11.31
CA ARG A 3 13.44 -26.89 -12.70
C ARG A 3 11.99 -27.37 -12.85
N LEU A 4 11.33 -27.80 -11.77
CA LEU A 4 9.95 -28.31 -11.81
C LEU A 4 8.93 -27.20 -11.51
N ARG A 5 9.38 -25.96 -11.24
CA ARG A 5 8.53 -24.84 -10.80
C ARG A 5 7.46 -24.50 -11.83
N GLY A 6 7.78 -24.59 -13.13
CA GLY A 6 6.84 -24.30 -14.21
C GLY A 6 5.69 -25.30 -14.34
N MET A 7 5.82 -26.52 -13.78
CA MET A 7 4.76 -27.53 -13.82
C MET A 7 3.75 -27.40 -12.68
N TRP A 8 4.10 -26.64 -11.63
CA TRP A 8 3.29 -26.49 -10.40
C TRP A 8 2.82 -25.07 -10.16
N VAL A 9 3.46 -24.08 -10.78
CA VAL A 9 2.96 -22.71 -10.79
C VAL A 9 1.91 -22.64 -11.88
N SER A 10 0.63 -22.70 -11.47
CA SER A 10 -0.48 -22.38 -12.34
C SER A 10 -0.18 -21.07 -13.06
N ALA A 11 -0.33 -21.05 -14.39
CA ALA A 11 -0.18 -19.82 -15.14
C ALA A 11 -1.15 -18.81 -14.54
N ARG A 12 -0.64 -17.61 -14.19
CA ARG A 12 -1.51 -16.54 -13.66
C ARG A 12 -2.70 -16.38 -14.62
N PRO A 13 -3.94 -16.48 -14.12
CA PRO A 13 -5.14 -16.30 -14.95
C PRO A 13 -4.99 -15.06 -15.83
N ALA A 14 -5.47 -15.14 -17.07
CA ALA A 14 -5.36 -14.00 -18.00
C ALA A 14 -6.05 -12.73 -17.44
N ALA A 15 -7.08 -12.91 -16.60
CA ALA A 15 -7.76 -11.85 -15.86
C ALA A 15 -6.88 -11.15 -14.81
N ASP A 16 -5.85 -11.81 -14.30
CA ASP A 16 -4.92 -11.24 -13.31
C ASP A 16 -3.72 -10.54 -13.97
N ARG A 17 -3.74 -10.40 -15.30
CA ARG A 17 -2.72 -9.66 -16.04
C ARG A 17 -3.00 -8.17 -15.92
N ASN A 18 -2.00 -7.41 -15.47
CA ASN A 18 -2.04 -5.95 -15.32
C ASN A 18 -2.02 -5.20 -16.67
N THR A 19 -2.96 -5.50 -17.56
CA THR A 19 -3.36 -4.57 -18.62
C THR A 19 -4.08 -3.37 -18.00
N ARG A 20 -4.20 -2.23 -18.68
CA ARG A 20 -4.91 -1.06 -18.11
C ARG A 20 -6.34 -1.41 -17.65
N ALA A 21 -7.07 -2.18 -18.45
CA ALA A 21 -8.43 -2.61 -18.11
C ALA A 21 -8.42 -3.63 -16.95
N GLY A 22 -7.55 -4.65 -17.01
CA GLY A 22 -7.45 -5.66 -15.94
C GLY A 22 -6.99 -5.09 -14.60
N ALA A 23 -6.04 -4.14 -14.62
CA ALA A 23 -5.58 -3.45 -13.41
C ALA A 23 -6.72 -2.67 -12.74
N ARG A 24 -7.57 -1.99 -13.52
CA ARG A 24 -8.75 -1.27 -12.99
C ARG A 24 -9.71 -2.22 -12.29
N GLU A 25 -10.05 -3.33 -12.94
CA GLU A 25 -10.97 -4.34 -12.39
C GLU A 25 -10.39 -5.05 -11.16
N ASN A 26 -9.07 -5.31 -11.15
CA ASN A 26 -8.37 -5.92 -10.02
C ASN A 26 -8.32 -4.99 -8.81
N ILE A 27 -8.11 -3.69 -9.03
CA ILE A 27 -8.11 -2.68 -7.97
C ILE A 27 -9.51 -2.53 -7.37
N GLN A 28 -10.54 -2.41 -8.20
CA GLN A 28 -11.93 -2.33 -7.71
C GLN A 28 -12.29 -3.53 -6.84
N ARG A 29 -11.96 -4.76 -7.27
CA ARG A 29 -12.23 -5.97 -6.49
C ARG A 29 -11.54 -6.01 -5.12
N HIS A 30 -10.39 -5.36 -4.96
CA HIS A 30 -9.64 -5.39 -3.70
C HIS A 30 -10.02 -4.26 -2.76
N TYR A 31 -10.28 -3.05 -3.27
CA TYR A 31 -10.45 -1.85 -2.44
C TYR A 31 -11.92 -1.41 -2.27
N ASP A 32 -12.85 -1.83 -3.14
CA ASP A 32 -14.30 -1.54 -2.97
C ASP A 32 -15.02 -2.55 -2.04
N LEU A 33 -14.27 -3.39 -1.31
CA LEU A 33 -14.87 -4.45 -0.50
C LEU A 33 -15.63 -3.92 0.73
N SER A 34 -15.09 -2.90 1.42
CA SER A 34 -15.75 -2.01 2.40
C SER A 34 -14.70 -1.27 3.24
N ASN A 35 -14.85 0.06 3.42
CA ASN A 35 -14.02 0.83 4.35
C ASN A 35 -14.12 0.32 5.80
N ASP A 36 -15.30 -0.18 6.19
CA ASP A 36 -15.53 -0.69 7.55
C ASP A 36 -14.68 -1.92 7.84
N LEU A 37 -14.41 -2.75 6.82
CA LEU A 37 -13.52 -3.89 6.95
C LEU A 37 -12.08 -3.43 7.18
N PHE A 38 -11.60 -2.46 6.41
CA PHE A 38 -10.24 -1.94 6.53
C PHE A 38 -10.00 -1.26 7.87
N ALA A 39 -11.00 -0.55 8.40
CA ALA A 39 -10.94 0.09 9.72
C ALA A 39 -10.76 -0.89 10.90
N VAL A 40 -11.04 -2.19 10.71
CA VAL A 40 -10.83 -3.21 11.76
C VAL A 40 -9.34 -3.45 12.03
N PHE A 41 -8.47 -3.28 11.04
CA PHE A 41 -7.07 -3.69 11.14
C PHE A 41 -6.04 -2.64 10.69
N LEU A 42 -6.46 -1.60 9.99
CA LEU A 42 -5.60 -0.43 9.73
C LEU A 42 -5.64 0.54 10.92
N ASP A 43 -4.68 1.45 10.95
CA ASP A 43 -4.70 2.56 11.89
C ASP A 43 -5.69 3.66 11.43
N PRO A 44 -6.00 4.67 12.26
CA PRO A 44 -7.07 5.63 12.00
C PRO A 44 -6.94 6.42 10.69
N THR A 45 -5.75 6.52 10.13
CA THR A 45 -5.45 7.20 8.85
C THR A 45 -5.77 6.30 7.63
N LEU A 46 -6.06 5.02 7.87
CA LEU A 46 -6.27 3.98 6.87
C LEU A 46 -5.07 3.82 5.91
N THR A 47 -3.85 4.12 6.37
CA THR A 47 -2.65 3.94 5.57
C THR A 47 -2.41 2.47 5.27
N TYR A 48 -2.63 2.06 4.03
CA TYR A 48 -2.40 0.67 3.63
C TYR A 48 -1.06 0.48 2.92
N SER A 49 0.02 0.77 3.64
CA SER A 49 1.41 0.59 3.19
C SER A 49 2.34 0.32 4.38
N SER A 50 3.60 -0.03 4.11
CA SER A 50 4.58 -0.29 5.18
C SER A 50 4.84 0.98 6.00
N ALA A 51 4.75 0.86 7.32
CA ALA A 51 5.13 1.91 8.26
C ALA A 51 6.66 1.93 8.53
N VAL A 52 7.16 3.01 9.14
CA VAL A 52 8.57 3.15 9.57
C VAL A 52 8.65 3.23 11.09
N PHE A 53 9.09 2.14 11.72
CA PHE A 53 9.29 2.04 13.18
C PHE A 53 10.72 2.40 13.58
N THR A 54 10.87 3.06 14.73
CA THR A 54 12.17 3.50 15.27
C THR A 54 12.72 2.58 16.37
N ALA A 55 11.90 1.70 16.92
CA ALA A 55 12.28 0.78 17.99
C ALA A 55 11.53 -0.55 17.89
N PHE A 56 12.16 -1.63 18.35
CA PHE A 56 11.59 -2.97 18.40
C PHE A 56 11.67 -3.57 19.83
N PRO A 57 10.68 -4.37 20.25
CA PRO A 57 9.49 -4.77 19.50
C PRO A 57 8.49 -3.62 19.31
N ALA A 58 7.88 -3.55 18.12
CA ALA A 58 6.85 -2.56 17.84
C ALA A 58 5.59 -2.83 18.65
N ARG A 59 4.93 -1.78 19.12
CA ARG A 59 3.65 -1.86 19.83
C ARG A 59 2.52 -1.38 18.89
N PRO A 60 1.31 -1.96 18.96
CA PRO A 60 0.19 -1.54 18.10
C PRO A 60 -0.08 -0.03 18.13
N GLY A 61 -0.01 0.60 19.30
CA GLY A 61 -0.22 2.05 19.45
C GLY A 61 0.84 2.93 18.79
N ALA A 62 1.97 2.38 18.34
CA ALA A 62 3.00 3.11 17.61
C ALA A 62 2.76 3.12 16.09
N LEU A 63 1.76 2.38 15.59
CA LEU A 63 1.48 2.29 14.15
C LEU A 63 1.14 3.65 13.52
N PRO A 64 0.26 4.50 14.08
CA PRO A 64 -0.05 5.81 13.48
C PRO A 64 1.18 6.70 13.35
N GLU A 65 2.00 6.77 14.41
CA GLU A 65 3.23 7.56 14.39
C GLU A 65 4.26 6.99 13.39
N ALA A 66 4.29 5.67 13.23
CA ALA A 66 5.14 5.01 12.25
C ALA A 66 4.66 5.25 10.81
N GLN A 67 3.35 5.42 10.56
CA GLN A 67 2.80 5.79 9.26
C GLN A 67 3.10 7.25 8.90
N HIS A 68 2.89 8.19 9.84
CA HIS A 68 3.28 9.60 9.63
C HIS A 68 4.77 9.73 9.33
N ARG A 69 5.63 9.05 10.09
CA ARG A 69 7.08 9.05 9.84
C ARG A 69 7.44 8.52 8.44
N LYS A 70 6.69 7.55 7.93
CA LYS A 70 6.86 7.08 6.55
C LYS A 70 6.54 8.20 5.57
N ILE A 71 5.46 8.95 5.76
CA ILE A 71 5.08 10.07 4.90
C ILE A 71 6.13 11.17 4.96
N ASP A 72 6.51 11.63 6.15
CA ASP A 72 7.55 12.64 6.36
C ASP A 72 8.84 12.26 5.64
N ARG A 73 9.24 10.99 5.79
CA ARG A 73 10.45 10.48 5.14
C ARG A 73 10.36 10.52 3.62
N LEU A 74 9.20 10.24 3.03
CA LEU A 74 8.99 10.31 1.58
C LEU A 74 9.00 11.76 1.09
N LEU A 75 8.38 12.68 1.84
CA LEU A 75 8.40 14.11 1.54
C LEU A 75 9.82 14.67 1.59
N ASP A 76 10.62 14.29 2.59
CA ASP A 76 12.03 14.64 2.71
C ASP A 76 12.86 14.12 1.52
N LEU A 77 12.65 12.85 1.15
CA LEU A 77 13.34 12.23 0.02
C LEU A 77 12.99 12.91 -1.31
N ALA A 78 11.74 13.32 -1.47
CA ALA A 78 11.25 14.07 -2.61
C ALA A 78 11.61 15.57 -2.54
N ARG A 79 12.18 16.04 -1.41
CA ARG A 79 12.54 17.43 -1.14
C ARG A 79 11.35 18.38 -1.28
N VAL A 80 10.20 17.95 -0.79
CA VAL A 80 8.99 18.76 -0.77
C VAL A 80 9.20 19.94 0.19
N GLY A 81 8.81 21.12 -0.26
CA GLY A 81 8.79 22.34 0.53
C GLY A 81 7.81 23.35 -0.04
N ASP A 82 7.83 24.57 0.49
CA ASP A 82 6.91 25.64 0.07
C ASP A 82 6.94 25.87 -1.45
N GLY A 83 5.75 25.91 -2.05
CA GLY A 83 5.57 26.07 -3.50
C GLY A 83 5.71 24.79 -4.34
N THR A 84 6.02 23.65 -3.72
CA THR A 84 6.06 22.36 -4.43
C THR A 84 4.66 21.94 -4.88
N ARG A 85 4.53 21.56 -6.15
CA ARG A 85 3.34 20.87 -6.65
C ARG A 85 3.59 19.36 -6.65
N LEU A 86 2.88 18.64 -5.79
CA LEU A 86 3.02 17.20 -5.62
C LEU A 86 1.97 16.44 -6.45
N LEU A 87 2.37 15.30 -7.02
CA LEU A 87 1.46 14.31 -7.60
C LEU A 87 1.64 13.00 -6.85
N GLU A 88 0.57 12.53 -6.22
CA GLU A 88 0.51 11.20 -5.64
C GLU A 88 -0.30 10.26 -6.53
N ILE A 89 0.30 9.12 -6.90
CA ILE A 89 -0.36 8.11 -7.72
C ILE A 89 -0.79 6.96 -6.81
N GLY A 90 -2.10 6.84 -6.59
CA GLY A 90 -2.66 5.84 -5.68
C GLY A 90 -2.69 6.30 -4.23
N THR A 91 -3.29 7.46 -3.98
CA THR A 91 -3.36 8.14 -2.66
C THR A 91 -4.10 7.36 -1.57
N GLY A 92 -4.77 6.25 -1.91
CA GLY A 92 -5.56 5.48 -0.95
C GLY A 92 -6.66 6.37 -0.35
N TRP A 93 -6.57 6.60 0.96
CA TRP A 93 -7.49 7.42 1.74
C TRP A 93 -7.05 8.89 1.94
N GLY A 94 -5.91 9.30 1.35
CA GLY A 94 -5.53 10.71 1.25
C GLY A 94 -4.93 11.33 2.52
N GLU A 95 -4.25 10.52 3.33
CA GLU A 95 -3.43 10.98 4.45
C GLU A 95 -2.22 11.82 4.01
#